data_AF-A0A3C2D4H7-F1
#
_entry.id   AF-A0A3C2D4H7-F1
#
_cell.length_a   1.000
_cell.length_b   1.000
_cell.length_c   1.000
_cell.angle_alpha   90.00
_cell.angle_beta   90.00
_cell.angle_gamma   90.00
#
_symmetry.space_group_name_H-M   'P 1'
#
loop_
_entity.id
_entity.type
_entity.pdbx_description
1 polymer ?
#
loop_
_entity_poly.entity_id
_entity_poly.type
_entity_poly.pdbx_seq_one_letter_code
_entity_poly.pdbx_strand_id
1 'polypeptide(L)'
;MELFKPKDFLKANPKLSFIGGEHFARFLMFFLRFDKLNRVYNQIGDKKGLDFVDELIKILKINYVFDMEELHKRVPKTGSVLVICNYPFGGLEGFLLIQILSQVRLDVKIVSSQLLRKIEPVSDFFLEEQVAKKKSDKQVSHSGWDKATAHLGKGGLLCLFPAGEVSQFDASHALSDKQWNQNTIRYIKEQKVPVVPIHFQGYNSRLFYMMGNIHSSLKSMKLPTEILHRHKNPVKIRIGSAVSVEEQDKFADLYQYGRYLRAKTYLLCSKIEVKKFFNYSLKRQLRIEPVAEPVPREKIIQELQELGSEFLLFRMKNYAVYCAPSKRIPGILLEIGRLREVTFRQVGEGTNRSIDLDEFDLYYNQMFIWDSEAQMIVGAYRIGKGAEIMHKFGVRGFYIHSLFKIRDDLQDMLRQTMELGRSFVVREYQRKPIPLFLLWKGIMYFTLKNPEYRYLMGPVSVSDDYSATSKEMIIKFIMEYHFDWKLAKSITPRNSYKFKTDDQNLNVIMQTMDNDINSLDKFIGDVDELNSGLPVLLKKYIRLNAKIIGFNVDPKFNNCLDGLIALDLCDVPPNTIESLSKEANDDSILQQFYSNKKKN
;
A
#
# COMPACT_ATOMS: atom_id res chain seq x y z
N MET A 1 22.61 37.90 8.33
CA MET A 1 21.39 38.12 7.52
C MET A 1 20.32 37.17 8.03
N GLU A 2 19.07 37.60 8.27
CA GLU A 2 18.04 36.68 8.79
C GLU A 2 17.42 35.85 7.66
N LEU A 3 17.49 34.52 7.76
CA LEU A 3 16.92 33.59 6.77
C LEU A 3 15.38 33.60 6.81
N PHE A 4 14.80 33.85 7.99
CA PHE A 4 13.35 33.98 8.20
C PHE A 4 13.04 35.18 9.11
N LYS A 5 12.12 36.04 8.67
CA LYS A 5 11.66 37.22 9.43
C LYS A 5 10.27 37.01 10.02
N PRO A 6 9.89 37.71 11.12
CA PRO A 6 8.53 37.66 11.69
C PRO A 6 7.42 37.99 10.67
N LYS A 7 7.72 38.88 9.72
CA LYS A 7 6.81 39.26 8.63
C LYS A 7 6.52 38.12 7.64
N ASP A 8 7.45 37.17 7.48
CA ASP A 8 7.25 35.99 6.63
C ASP A 8 6.29 34.99 7.28
N PHE A 9 6.29 34.94 8.63
CA PHE A 9 5.36 34.14 9.42
C PHE A 9 3.92 34.63 9.33
N LEU A 10 3.72 35.95 9.40
CA LEU A 10 2.40 36.58 9.28
C LEU A 10 1.82 36.44 7.86
N LYS A 11 2.67 36.46 6.82
CA LYS A 11 2.25 36.22 5.42
C LYS A 11 1.85 34.76 5.17
N ALA A 12 2.48 33.80 5.85
CA ALA A 12 2.21 32.37 5.67
C ALA A 12 0.87 31.93 6.31
N ASN A 13 0.34 32.67 7.29
CA ASN A 13 -0.97 32.38 7.88
C ASN A 13 -1.67 33.68 8.35
N PRO A 14 -2.54 34.28 7.51
CA PRO A 14 -3.20 35.55 7.82
C PRO A 14 -4.16 35.47 9.02
N LYS A 15 -4.50 34.29 9.55
CA LYS A 15 -5.25 34.16 10.80
C LYS A 15 -4.40 34.48 12.05
N LEU A 16 -3.07 34.48 11.94
CA LEU A 16 -2.16 34.85 13.04
C LEU A 16 -2.15 36.35 13.32
N SER A 17 -2.53 37.20 12.34
CA SER A 17 -2.71 38.63 12.59
C SER A 17 -3.84 38.91 13.59
N PHE A 18 -4.82 38.00 13.68
CA PHE A 18 -5.96 38.09 14.58
C PHE A 18 -5.63 37.63 16.02
N ILE A 19 -4.55 36.87 16.23
CA ILE A 19 -4.16 36.27 17.52
C ILE A 19 -2.90 36.97 18.11
N GLY A 20 -2.77 38.29 17.92
CA GLY A 20 -1.74 39.09 18.60
C GLY A 20 -0.53 39.52 17.75
N GLY A 21 -0.62 39.45 16.42
CA GLY A 21 0.29 40.15 15.51
C GLY A 21 1.79 39.78 15.63
N GLU A 22 2.68 40.78 15.58
CA GLU A 22 4.15 40.57 15.53
C GLU A 22 4.72 39.96 16.82
N HIS A 23 4.12 40.23 17.97
CA HIS A 23 4.57 39.68 19.26
C HIS A 23 4.33 38.17 19.36
N PHE A 24 3.17 37.71 18.91
CA PHE A 24 2.88 36.27 18.84
C PHE A 24 3.78 35.58 17.80
N ALA A 25 4.07 36.22 16.66
CA ALA A 25 5.01 35.70 15.67
C ALA A 25 6.43 35.55 16.24
N ARG A 26 6.92 36.52 17.02
CA ARG A 26 8.23 36.42 17.70
C ARG A 26 8.26 35.32 18.76
N PHE A 27 7.20 35.18 19.57
CA PHE A 27 7.05 34.08 20.52
C PHE A 27 7.10 32.72 19.81
N LEU A 28 6.39 32.60 18.69
CA LEU A 28 6.32 31.37 17.92
C LEU A 28 7.66 31.05 17.21
N MET A 29 8.37 32.07 16.71
CA MET A 29 9.73 31.91 16.17
C MET A 29 10.73 31.40 17.23
N PHE A 30 10.66 31.95 18.45
CA PHE A 30 11.46 31.50 19.58
C PHE A 30 11.14 30.04 19.95
N PHE A 31 9.84 29.72 20.09
CA PHE A 31 9.37 28.37 20.41
C PHE A 31 9.78 27.33 19.35
N LEU A 32 9.69 27.69 18.06
CA LEU A 32 10.09 26.84 16.95
C LEU A 32 11.62 26.80 16.73
N ARG A 33 12.41 27.58 17.47
CA ARG A 33 13.89 27.64 17.42
C ARG A 33 14.47 28.26 16.14
N PHE A 34 13.75 29.20 15.52
CA PHE A 34 14.27 29.93 14.36
C PHE A 34 15.51 30.77 14.68
N ASP A 35 15.63 31.28 15.91
CA ASP A 35 16.83 32.02 16.34
C ASP A 35 18.08 31.16 16.29
N LYS A 36 17.96 29.87 16.66
CA LYS A 36 19.07 28.92 16.57
C LYS A 36 19.40 28.60 15.12
N LEU A 37 18.39 28.52 14.24
CA LEU A 37 18.60 28.32 12.80
C LEU A 37 19.35 29.51 12.19
N ASN A 38 18.92 30.73 12.50
CA ASN A 38 19.58 31.96 12.04
C ASN A 38 21.01 32.07 12.57
N ARG A 39 21.28 31.68 13.82
CA ARG A 39 22.65 31.63 14.37
C ARG A 39 23.54 30.65 13.62
N VAL A 40 23.06 29.43 13.37
CA VAL A 40 23.81 28.44 12.58
C VAL A 40 24.07 28.99 11.18
N TYR A 41 23.06 29.53 10.50
CA TYR A 41 23.22 30.13 9.17
C TYR A 41 24.25 31.27 9.15
N ASN A 42 24.22 32.17 10.13
CA ASN A 42 25.18 33.27 10.23
C ASN A 42 26.62 32.79 10.50
N GLN A 43 26.82 31.60 11.09
CA GLN A 43 28.15 31.03 11.33
C GLN A 43 28.80 30.43 10.08
N ILE A 44 28.01 30.08 9.07
CA ILE A 44 28.49 29.35 7.87
C ILE A 44 28.08 30.02 6.56
N GLY A 45 27.40 31.16 6.61
CA GLY A 45 26.81 31.82 5.44
C GLY A 45 27.84 32.41 4.46
N ASP A 46 29.10 32.48 4.87
CA ASP A 46 30.26 32.84 4.04
C ASP A 46 30.74 31.67 3.17
N LYS A 47 30.44 30.43 3.55
CA LYS A 47 30.75 29.22 2.76
C LYS A 47 29.79 29.05 1.59
N LYS A 48 30.19 28.30 0.56
CA LYS A 48 29.37 28.01 -0.62
C LYS A 48 29.44 26.54 -1.00
N GLY A 49 28.36 26.04 -1.60
CA GLY A 49 28.27 24.69 -2.14
C GLY A 49 28.60 23.60 -1.11
N LEU A 50 29.52 22.68 -1.45
CA LEU A 50 29.86 21.54 -0.61
C LEU A 50 30.44 21.96 0.75
N ASP A 51 31.28 23.00 0.78
CA ASP A 51 31.88 23.49 2.04
C ASP A 51 30.82 23.97 3.04
N PHE A 52 29.72 24.53 2.54
CA PHE A 52 28.56 24.91 3.37
C PHE A 52 27.87 23.66 3.93
N VAL A 53 27.66 22.64 3.08
CA VAL A 53 27.00 21.39 3.48
C VAL A 53 27.83 20.64 4.52
N ASP A 54 29.13 20.53 4.31
CA ASP A 54 30.07 19.89 5.22
C ASP A 54 30.07 20.55 6.60
N GLU A 55 30.18 21.89 6.64
CA GLU A 55 30.17 22.60 7.92
C GLU A 55 28.81 22.52 8.61
N LEU A 56 27.70 22.55 7.85
CA LEU A 56 26.36 22.37 8.38
C LEU A 56 26.21 21.01 9.07
N ILE A 57 26.63 19.93 8.40
CA ILE A 57 26.60 18.56 8.95
C ILE A 57 27.45 18.48 10.24
N LYS A 58 28.63 19.11 10.23
CA LYS A 58 29.57 19.13 11.37
C LYS A 58 29.02 19.91 12.57
N ILE A 59 28.52 21.13 12.38
CA ILE A 59 27.95 21.97 13.45
C ILE A 59 26.73 21.32 14.08
N LEU A 60 25.88 20.71 13.23
CA LEU A 60 24.67 20.03 13.69
C LEU A 60 24.94 18.64 14.25
N LYS A 61 26.17 18.11 14.09
CA LYS A 61 26.59 16.77 14.52
C LYS A 61 25.68 15.68 13.96
N ILE A 62 25.43 15.75 12.65
CA ILE A 62 24.53 14.82 11.97
C ILE A 62 25.28 13.53 11.69
N ASN A 63 24.86 12.46 12.37
CA ASN A 63 25.39 11.12 12.13
C ASN A 63 24.56 10.42 11.05
N TYR A 64 25.20 9.96 9.99
CA TYR A 64 24.58 9.16 8.95
C TYR A 64 25.50 8.03 8.49
N VAL A 65 24.92 6.95 7.98
CA VAL A 65 25.64 5.75 7.54
C VAL A 65 25.09 5.33 6.18
N PHE A 66 25.99 5.10 5.24
CA PHE A 66 25.70 4.56 3.92
C PHE A 66 26.87 3.68 3.47
N ASP A 67 26.63 2.86 2.45
CA ASP A 67 27.64 1.97 1.89
C ASP A 67 28.30 2.62 0.66
N MET A 68 29.61 2.83 0.74
CA MET A 68 30.42 3.43 -0.33
C MET A 68 30.52 2.54 -1.57
N GLU A 69 30.57 1.21 -1.39
CA GLU A 69 30.60 0.28 -2.51
C GLU A 69 29.24 0.28 -3.24
N GLU A 70 28.13 0.35 -2.49
CA GLU A 70 26.80 0.52 -3.10
C GLU A 70 26.73 1.78 -3.94
N LEU A 71 27.25 2.91 -3.43
CA LEU A 71 27.27 4.17 -4.15
C LEU A 71 28.05 4.06 -5.47
N HIS A 72 29.30 3.58 -5.42
CA HIS A 72 30.15 3.45 -6.61
C HIS A 72 29.62 2.44 -7.63
N LYS A 73 28.95 1.38 -7.18
CA LYS A 73 28.42 0.33 -8.05
C LYS A 73 27.08 0.69 -8.68
N ARG A 74 26.22 1.44 -7.96
CA ARG A 74 24.80 1.61 -8.33
C ARG A 74 24.49 2.98 -8.93
N VAL A 75 25.29 4.01 -8.66
CA VAL A 75 25.14 5.34 -9.27
C VAL A 75 26.06 5.44 -10.51
N PRO A 76 25.52 5.60 -11.73
CA PRO A 76 26.32 5.81 -12.93
C PRO A 76 27.21 7.05 -12.82
N LYS A 77 28.52 6.87 -13.06
CA LYS A 77 29.52 7.96 -13.01
C LYS A 77 29.32 9.01 -14.11
N THR A 78 28.77 8.60 -15.26
CA THR A 78 28.54 9.44 -16.43
C THR A 78 27.16 9.12 -17.04
N GLY A 79 26.69 10.01 -17.92
CA GLY A 79 25.38 9.88 -18.56
C GLY A 79 24.23 10.32 -17.65
N SER A 80 23.08 10.58 -18.26
CA SER A 80 21.89 11.08 -17.57
C SER A 80 21.37 10.04 -16.59
N VAL A 81 21.10 10.44 -15.35
CA VAL A 81 20.52 9.55 -14.33
C VAL A 81 19.54 10.29 -13.43
N LEU A 82 18.42 9.64 -13.16
CA LEU A 82 17.43 10.07 -12.20
C LEU A 82 17.62 9.35 -10.88
N VAL A 83 17.65 10.09 -9.78
CA VAL A 83 17.64 9.56 -8.42
C VAL A 83 16.28 9.85 -7.79
N ILE A 84 15.62 8.85 -7.23
CA ILE A 84 14.33 9.00 -6.54
C ILE A 84 14.46 8.64 -5.07
N CYS A 85 13.85 9.44 -4.19
CA CYS A 85 13.98 9.26 -2.75
C CYS A 85 12.63 9.32 -2.01
N ASN A 86 12.54 8.64 -0.87
CA ASN A 86 11.53 8.98 0.15
C ASN A 86 11.91 10.28 0.88
N TYR A 87 10.95 10.91 1.57
CA TYR A 87 11.14 12.27 2.14
C TYR A 87 10.77 12.39 3.63
N PRO A 88 11.46 11.70 4.56
CA PRO A 88 11.08 11.63 5.98
C PRO A 88 11.42 12.85 6.86
N PHE A 89 12.46 13.62 6.54
CA PHE A 89 12.97 14.76 7.30
C PHE A 89 12.54 16.11 6.71
N GLY A 90 12.31 16.16 5.40
CA GLY A 90 11.76 17.34 4.72
C GLY A 90 12.74 18.50 4.52
N GLY A 91 14.04 18.19 4.44
CA GLY A 91 15.09 19.15 4.10
C GLY A 91 16.50 18.59 4.29
N LEU A 92 16.73 17.79 5.34
CA LEU A 92 18.02 17.16 5.62
C LEU A 92 18.50 16.26 4.48
N GLU A 93 17.57 15.56 3.83
CA GLU A 93 17.83 14.69 2.68
C GLU A 93 18.51 15.45 1.55
N GLY A 94 18.11 16.70 1.31
CA GLY A 94 18.72 17.51 0.26
C GLY A 94 20.21 17.72 0.49
N PHE A 95 20.58 18.05 1.73
CA PHE A 95 21.98 18.22 2.13
C PHE A 95 22.77 16.90 2.10
N LEU A 96 22.17 15.82 2.60
CA LEU A 96 22.82 14.50 2.58
C LEU A 96 22.99 13.96 1.15
N LEU A 97 22.03 14.21 0.25
CA LEU A 97 22.14 13.85 -1.16
C LEU A 97 23.28 14.60 -1.84
N ILE A 98 23.39 15.92 -1.60
CA ILE A 98 24.53 16.70 -2.10
C ILE A 98 25.84 16.07 -1.60
N GLN A 99 25.94 15.84 -0.29
CA GLN A 99 27.17 15.30 0.32
C GLN A 99 27.57 13.91 -0.21
N ILE A 100 26.59 13.01 -0.39
CA ILE A 100 26.85 11.63 -0.79
C ILE A 100 27.10 11.54 -2.30
N LEU A 101 26.22 12.13 -3.11
CA LEU A 101 26.31 12.00 -4.56
C LEU A 101 27.48 12.80 -5.14
N SER A 102 27.89 13.89 -4.48
CA SER A 102 29.08 14.65 -4.88
C SER A 102 30.41 13.91 -4.74
N GLN A 103 30.44 12.77 -4.06
CA GLN A 103 31.61 11.89 -4.03
C GLN A 103 31.82 11.11 -5.34
N VAL A 104 30.78 11.01 -6.17
CA VAL A 104 30.84 10.34 -7.48
C VAL A 104 30.65 11.33 -8.63
N ARG A 105 29.88 12.41 -8.42
CA ARG A 105 29.46 13.33 -9.47
C ARG A 105 29.31 14.77 -9.00
N LEU A 106 29.90 15.73 -9.71
CA LEU A 106 29.83 17.15 -9.34
C LEU A 106 28.58 17.89 -9.87
N ASP A 107 27.79 17.24 -10.72
CA ASP A 107 26.65 17.83 -11.44
C ASP A 107 25.29 17.49 -10.82
N VAL A 108 25.23 17.37 -9.49
CA VAL A 108 24.01 17.04 -8.75
C VAL A 108 23.03 18.21 -8.79
N LYS A 109 21.78 17.93 -9.17
CA LYS A 109 20.64 18.85 -9.00
C LYS A 109 19.49 18.15 -8.30
N ILE A 110 18.73 18.86 -7.48
CA ILE A 110 17.62 18.33 -6.67
C ILE A 110 16.37 19.17 -6.95
N VAL A 111 15.29 18.54 -7.41
CA VAL A 111 13.99 19.21 -7.49
C VAL A 111 13.37 19.23 -6.09
N SER A 112 13.09 20.42 -5.59
CA SER A 112 12.50 20.60 -4.26
C SER A 112 11.57 21.80 -4.17
N SER A 113 10.88 21.93 -3.04
CA SER A 113 10.04 23.09 -2.74
C SER A 113 10.87 24.38 -2.55
N GLN A 114 10.19 25.53 -2.66
CA GLN A 114 10.82 26.86 -2.65
C GLN A 114 11.63 27.20 -1.37
N LEU A 115 11.45 26.46 -0.27
CA LEU A 115 12.09 26.79 1.01
C LEU A 115 13.61 26.58 1.00
N LEU A 116 14.11 25.50 0.37
CA LEU A 116 15.54 25.20 0.36
C LEU A 116 16.33 26.13 -0.56
N ARG A 117 15.70 26.63 -1.62
CA ARG A 117 16.31 27.60 -2.55
C ARG A 117 16.61 28.95 -1.90
N LYS A 118 15.92 29.32 -0.81
CA LYS A 118 16.21 30.55 -0.05
C LYS A 118 17.59 30.52 0.62
N ILE A 119 18.21 29.35 0.73
CA ILE A 119 19.54 29.17 1.29
C ILE A 119 20.54 29.46 0.18
N GLU A 120 20.89 30.73 0.03
CA GLU A 120 21.75 31.25 -1.05
C GLU A 120 23.04 30.41 -1.27
N PRO A 121 23.79 29.99 -0.23
CA PRO A 121 25.00 29.17 -0.39
C PRO A 121 24.86 27.85 -1.15
N VAL A 122 23.67 27.25 -1.16
CA VAL A 122 23.40 25.95 -1.81
C VAL A 122 22.31 26.04 -2.88
N SER A 123 21.86 27.26 -3.19
CA SER A 123 20.74 27.50 -4.09
C SER A 123 20.95 26.90 -5.49
N ASP A 124 22.20 26.83 -5.95
CA ASP A 124 22.56 26.23 -7.23
C ASP A 124 22.24 24.74 -7.33
N PHE A 125 22.21 24.00 -6.22
CA PHE A 125 21.86 22.58 -6.23
C PHE A 125 20.35 22.34 -6.40
N PHE A 126 19.50 23.35 -6.18
CA PHE A 126 18.05 23.17 -6.14
C PHE A 126 17.32 23.73 -7.37
N LEU A 127 16.42 22.91 -7.93
CA LEU A 127 15.48 23.27 -8.99
C LEU A 127 14.05 23.32 -8.42
N GLU A 128 13.19 24.17 -9.00
CA GLU A 128 11.80 24.35 -8.52
C GLU A 128 10.86 23.25 -9.00
N GLU A 129 10.08 22.70 -8.07
CA GLU A 129 9.08 21.65 -8.33
C GLU A 129 7.80 22.18 -9.00
N GLN A 130 7.33 23.38 -8.63
CA GLN A 130 6.13 24.03 -9.20
C GLN A 130 6.18 25.56 -9.10
N VAL A 131 5.64 26.24 -10.12
CA VAL A 131 5.41 27.70 -10.12
C VAL A 131 3.96 28.00 -9.77
N ALA A 132 3.73 28.84 -8.75
CA ALA A 132 2.41 29.30 -8.38
C ALA A 132 1.77 30.14 -9.49
N LYS A 133 0.58 29.75 -9.96
CA LYS A 133 -0.30 30.61 -10.77
C LYS A 133 -0.71 31.83 -9.93
N LYS A 134 -0.27 33.03 -10.30
CA LYS A 134 -1.06 34.26 -10.09
C LYS A 134 -1.84 34.53 -11.38
N LYS A 135 -3.15 34.77 -11.23
CA LYS A 135 -4.05 35.15 -12.32
C LYS A 135 -3.69 36.56 -12.82
N SER A 136 -2.79 36.65 -13.79
CA SER A 136 -2.74 37.73 -14.79
C SER A 136 -1.65 37.38 -15.80
N ASP A 137 -2.00 37.49 -17.07
CA ASP A 137 -1.21 37.28 -18.28
C ASP A 137 -1.03 35.86 -18.86
N LYS A 138 -1.50 35.77 -20.11
CA LYS A 138 -1.40 34.68 -21.06
C LYS A 138 0.05 34.58 -21.58
N GLN A 139 0.95 33.96 -20.82
CA GLN A 139 2.13 33.29 -21.36
C GLN A 139 2.44 32.04 -20.52
N VAL A 140 2.39 30.87 -21.15
CA VAL A 140 2.63 29.57 -20.51
C VAL A 140 4.13 29.40 -20.27
N SER A 141 4.60 29.63 -19.03
CA SER A 141 6.02 29.44 -18.66
C SER A 141 6.24 28.08 -17.98
N HIS A 142 6.98 27.18 -18.66
CA HIS A 142 7.34 25.81 -18.27
C HIS A 142 8.65 25.70 -17.42
N SER A 143 9.12 26.78 -16.80
CA SER A 143 10.55 26.97 -16.45
C SER A 143 11.24 26.01 -15.46
N GLY A 144 10.52 25.30 -14.58
CA GLY A 144 11.12 24.41 -13.56
C GLY A 144 11.51 23.02 -14.09
N TRP A 145 10.53 22.32 -14.68
CA TRP A 145 10.73 21.03 -15.32
C TRP A 145 11.57 21.15 -16.60
N ASP A 146 11.51 22.28 -17.31
CA ASP A 146 12.37 22.54 -18.47
C ASP A 146 13.85 22.53 -18.08
N LYS A 147 14.20 23.18 -16.96
CA LYS A 147 15.58 23.20 -16.46
C LYS A 147 16.04 21.82 -16.03
N ALA A 148 15.16 21.05 -15.40
CA ALA A 148 15.43 19.66 -15.03
C ALA A 148 15.69 18.79 -16.28
N THR A 149 14.87 18.93 -17.31
CA THR A 149 15.04 18.22 -18.59
C THR A 149 16.31 18.66 -19.31
N ALA A 150 16.61 19.96 -19.33
CA ALA A 150 17.85 20.48 -19.92
C ALA A 150 19.10 19.97 -19.17
N HIS A 151 19.04 19.86 -17.84
CA HIS A 151 20.11 19.29 -17.03
C HIS A 151 20.33 17.81 -17.35
N LEU A 152 19.26 17.03 -17.39
CA LEU A 152 19.32 15.62 -17.80
C LEU A 152 19.84 15.47 -19.23
N GLY A 153 19.41 16.33 -20.17
CA GLY A 153 19.87 16.33 -21.56
C GLY A 153 21.38 16.59 -21.71
N LYS A 154 22.01 17.26 -20.74
CA LYS A 154 23.47 17.44 -20.67
C LYS A 154 24.21 16.26 -20.03
N GLY A 155 23.52 15.16 -19.78
CA GLY A 155 24.07 14.01 -19.07
C GLY A 155 24.00 14.13 -17.55
N GLY A 156 23.24 15.09 -17.00
CA GLY A 156 23.21 15.44 -15.58
C GLY A 156 22.66 14.37 -14.63
N LEU A 157 23.00 14.47 -13.34
CA LEU A 157 22.31 13.75 -12.26
C LEU A 157 21.20 14.62 -11.67
N LEU A 158 19.97 14.11 -11.67
CA LEU A 158 18.80 14.81 -11.12
C LEU A 158 18.12 13.98 -10.01
N CYS A 159 17.94 14.56 -8.84
CA CYS A 159 17.23 13.97 -7.71
C CYS A 159 15.80 14.49 -7.62
N LEU A 160 14.85 13.60 -7.34
CA LEU A 160 13.43 13.91 -7.15
C LEU A 160 12.91 13.27 -5.85
N PHE A 161 11.97 13.95 -5.21
CA PHE A 161 11.15 13.41 -4.12
C PHE A 161 9.72 13.19 -4.65
N PRO A 162 9.38 11.99 -5.17
CA PRO A 162 8.14 11.84 -5.92
C PRO A 162 6.86 12.04 -5.09
N ALA A 163 6.95 11.98 -3.76
CA ALA A 163 5.83 12.29 -2.86
C ALA A 163 5.47 13.78 -2.83
N GLY A 164 6.43 14.70 -3.03
CA GLY A 164 6.25 16.16 -2.92
C GLY A 164 5.98 16.68 -1.50
N GLU A 165 5.77 15.80 -0.51
CA GLU A 165 5.53 16.16 0.89
C GLU A 165 6.30 15.24 1.84
N VAL A 166 6.47 15.70 3.08
CA VAL A 166 7.21 14.96 4.12
C VAL A 166 6.43 13.73 4.57
N SER A 167 7.12 12.59 4.72
CA SER A 167 6.55 11.31 5.17
C SER A 167 5.71 11.47 6.45
N GLN A 168 4.67 10.65 6.57
CA GLN A 168 3.70 10.70 7.65
C GLN A 168 3.59 9.32 8.31
N PHE A 169 3.22 9.30 9.59
CA PHE A 169 2.88 8.04 10.26
C PHE A 169 1.54 7.56 9.73
N ASP A 170 1.49 6.30 9.31
CA ASP A 170 0.24 5.63 8.98
C ASP A 170 -0.46 5.10 10.25
N ALA A 171 -1.62 4.47 10.08
CA ALA A 171 -2.39 3.87 11.17
C ALA A 171 -1.63 2.75 11.92
N SER A 172 -0.64 2.13 11.28
CA SER A 172 0.25 1.13 11.88
C SER A 172 1.45 1.73 12.60
N HIS A 173 1.50 3.06 12.76
CA HIS A 173 2.61 3.82 13.34
C HIS A 173 3.94 3.65 12.57
N ALA A 174 3.88 3.25 11.29
CA ALA A 174 5.03 3.21 10.41
C ALA A 174 5.15 4.52 9.62
N LEU A 175 6.36 5.09 9.58
CA LEU A 175 6.61 6.30 8.81
C LEU A 175 6.78 5.95 7.33
N SER A 176 5.95 6.53 6.47
CA SER A 176 6.09 6.40 5.01
C SER A 176 5.52 7.60 4.26
N ASP A 177 5.98 7.82 3.03
CA ASP A 177 5.39 8.78 2.12
C ASP A 177 3.95 8.39 1.78
N LYS A 178 3.13 9.38 1.43
CA LYS A 178 1.86 9.10 0.76
C LYS A 178 2.09 8.59 -0.68
N GLN A 179 1.00 8.44 -1.41
CA GLN A 179 1.03 8.11 -2.82
C GLN A 179 1.92 9.10 -3.59
N TRP A 180 2.90 8.57 -4.32
CA TRP A 180 3.78 9.39 -5.15
C TRP A 180 2.99 10.06 -6.30
N ASN A 181 3.35 11.31 -6.58
CA ASN A 181 2.66 12.19 -7.51
C ASN A 181 2.73 11.66 -8.95
N GLN A 182 1.58 11.45 -9.58
CA GLN A 182 1.52 10.88 -10.93
C GLN A 182 2.22 11.76 -11.99
N ASN A 183 2.24 13.08 -11.83
CA ASN A 183 2.93 13.97 -12.77
C ASN A 183 4.45 13.79 -12.67
N THR A 184 4.98 13.64 -11.46
CA THR A 184 6.41 13.34 -11.25
C THR A 184 6.78 11.98 -11.81
N ILE A 185 5.93 10.95 -11.62
CA ILE A 185 6.15 9.63 -12.21
C ILE A 185 6.08 9.68 -13.74
N ARG A 186 5.14 10.46 -14.30
CA ARG A 186 5.06 10.70 -15.76
C ARG A 186 6.36 11.28 -16.28
N TYR A 187 6.82 12.35 -15.65
CA TYR A 187 8.08 13.00 -16.00
C TYR A 187 9.24 12.00 -15.98
N ILE A 188 9.41 11.25 -14.88
CA ILE A 188 10.48 10.24 -14.75
C ILE A 188 10.48 9.27 -15.92
N LYS A 189 9.29 8.78 -16.31
CA LYS A 189 9.14 7.81 -17.40
C LYS A 189 9.46 8.41 -18.78
N GLU A 190 9.08 9.67 -18.99
CA GLU A 190 9.30 10.38 -20.26
C GLU A 190 10.79 10.66 -20.53
N GLN A 191 11.60 10.80 -19.47
CA GLN A 191 13.04 11.07 -19.65
C GLN A 191 13.81 9.90 -20.27
N LYS A 192 13.32 8.66 -20.15
CA LYS A 192 13.99 7.45 -20.67
C LYS A 192 15.46 7.34 -20.22
N VAL A 193 15.71 7.59 -18.94
CA VAL A 193 17.04 7.47 -18.32
C VAL A 193 17.00 6.45 -17.17
N PRO A 194 18.13 5.84 -16.78
CA PRO A 194 18.18 4.97 -15.62
C PRO A 194 17.68 5.66 -14.34
N VAL A 195 16.91 4.94 -13.51
CA VAL A 195 16.34 5.45 -12.26
C VAL A 195 16.94 4.72 -11.06
N VAL A 196 17.66 5.44 -10.19
CA VAL A 196 18.31 4.91 -8.98
C VAL A 196 17.45 5.25 -7.76
N PRO A 197 16.88 4.26 -7.04
CA PRO A 197 16.16 4.52 -5.81
C PRO A 197 17.11 4.67 -4.62
N ILE A 198 16.91 5.68 -3.78
CA ILE A 198 17.60 5.85 -2.51
C ILE A 198 16.58 5.93 -1.38
N HIS A 199 16.84 5.22 -0.29
CA HIS A 199 15.97 5.24 0.88
C HIS A 199 16.69 5.80 2.11
N PHE A 200 16.09 6.82 2.71
CA PHE A 200 16.48 7.42 3.98
C PHE A 200 15.67 6.80 5.12
N GLN A 201 16.35 6.20 6.10
CA GLN A 201 15.73 5.68 7.31
C GLN A 201 15.90 6.66 8.47
N GLY A 202 14.76 7.18 8.95
CA GLY A 202 14.67 8.03 10.14
C GLY A 202 13.33 8.76 10.18
N TYR A 203 13.18 9.66 11.15
CA TYR A 203 11.95 10.41 11.39
C TYR A 203 12.27 11.76 12.05
N ASN A 204 11.39 12.75 11.87
CA ASN A 204 11.47 14.07 12.49
C ASN A 204 11.15 14.07 13.98
N SER A 205 11.26 15.21 14.66
CA SER A 205 10.95 15.30 16.09
C SER A 205 9.48 14.96 16.41
N ARG A 206 9.21 14.42 17.61
CA ARG A 206 7.82 14.15 18.06
C ARG A 206 6.93 15.40 17.97
N LEU A 207 7.49 16.57 18.26
CA LEU A 207 6.80 17.85 18.20
C LEU A 207 6.34 18.21 16.77
N PHE A 208 7.13 17.85 15.74
CA PHE A 208 6.74 18.05 14.35
C PHE A 208 5.46 17.29 13.99
N TYR A 209 5.39 16.01 14.36
CA TYR A 209 4.21 15.18 14.08
C TYR A 209 3.00 15.61 14.92
N MET A 210 3.21 15.95 16.19
CA MET A 210 2.14 16.48 17.06
C MET A 210 1.52 17.75 16.48
N MET A 211 2.33 18.67 15.96
CA MET A 211 1.81 19.89 15.32
C MET A 211 1.09 19.63 14.00
N GLY A 212 1.48 18.60 13.25
CA GLY A 212 0.74 18.15 12.07
C GLY A 212 -0.67 17.64 12.39
N ASN A 213 -0.85 17.00 13.54
CA ASN A 213 -2.17 16.56 14.00
C ASN A 213 -3.07 17.74 14.41
N ILE A 214 -2.48 18.86 14.85
CA ILE A 214 -3.23 20.08 15.22
C ILE A 214 -3.66 20.83 13.96
N HIS A 215 -2.72 21.16 13.07
CA HIS A 215 -3.04 21.83 11.80
C HIS A 215 -1.87 21.73 10.80
N SER A 216 -2.18 21.54 9.51
CA SER A 216 -1.17 21.40 8.44
C SER A 216 -0.23 22.60 8.31
N SER A 217 -0.69 23.82 8.56
CA SER A 217 0.16 25.02 8.51
C SER A 217 1.22 25.07 9.62
N LEU A 218 0.93 24.55 10.82
CA LEU A 218 1.91 24.47 11.91
C LEU A 218 3.02 23.47 11.59
N LYS A 219 2.69 22.37 10.93
CA LYS A 219 3.66 21.41 10.39
C LYS A 219 4.63 22.09 9.41
N SER A 220 4.11 22.82 8.43
CA SER A 220 4.93 23.58 7.47
C SER A 220 5.80 24.64 8.13
N MET A 221 5.31 25.27 9.21
CA MET A 221 6.06 26.26 9.99
C MET A 221 7.20 25.66 10.81
N LYS A 222 7.03 24.45 11.36
CA LYS A 222 8.10 23.78 12.11
C LYS A 222 9.20 23.25 11.21
N LEU A 223 8.87 22.87 9.97
CA LEU A 223 9.75 22.13 9.07
C LEU A 223 11.17 22.72 8.92
N PRO A 224 11.38 24.04 8.69
CA PRO A 224 12.74 24.59 8.53
C PRO A 224 13.66 24.38 9.74
N THR A 225 13.08 24.20 10.92
CA THR A 225 13.83 24.03 12.17
C THR A 225 13.98 22.56 12.59
N GLU A 226 13.42 21.62 11.82
CA GLU A 226 13.63 20.19 12.05
C GLU A 226 15.06 19.75 11.76
N ILE A 227 15.78 20.45 10.88
CA ILE A 227 17.21 20.19 10.64
C ILE A 227 18.07 20.36 11.92
N LEU A 228 17.60 21.17 12.88
CA LEU A 228 18.27 21.35 14.17
C LEU A 228 18.03 20.21 15.16
N HIS A 229 17.14 19.26 14.81
CA HIS A 229 16.85 18.11 15.65
C HIS A 229 18.05 17.18 15.69
N ARG A 230 18.46 16.79 16.90
CA ARG A 230 19.55 15.83 17.10
C ARG A 230 18.96 14.43 17.15
N HIS A 231 19.20 13.65 16.10
CA HIS A 231 18.83 12.25 16.07
C HIS A 231 19.78 11.45 16.97
N LYS A 232 19.24 10.62 17.88
CA LYS A 232 20.05 9.73 18.73
C LYS A 232 20.71 8.61 17.93
N ASN A 233 20.02 8.13 16.88
CA ASN A 233 20.50 7.08 15.99
C ASN A 233 21.00 7.70 14.69
N PRO A 234 22.00 7.10 14.03
CA PRO A 234 22.45 7.56 12.73
C PRO A 234 21.34 7.39 11.67
N VAL A 235 21.26 8.35 10.76
CA VAL A 235 20.40 8.26 9.56
C VAL A 235 20.99 7.19 8.65
N LYS A 236 20.31 6.05 8.51
CA LYS A 236 20.77 4.97 7.63
C LYS A 236 20.25 5.22 6.21
N ILE A 237 21.13 5.11 5.23
CA ILE A 237 20.83 5.41 3.83
C ILE A 237 21.21 4.19 3.01
N ARG A 238 20.28 3.73 2.17
CA ARG A 238 20.51 2.60 1.24
C ARG A 238 20.27 3.06 -0.18
N ILE A 239 21.17 2.67 -1.07
CA ILE A 239 21.15 3.06 -2.48
C ILE A 239 20.81 1.81 -3.27
N GLY A 240 19.68 1.74 -3.96
CA GLY A 240 19.26 0.56 -4.72
C GLY A 240 19.85 0.50 -6.13
N SER A 241 19.74 -0.68 -6.76
CA SER A 241 20.19 -0.86 -8.15
C SER A 241 19.33 -0.04 -9.12
N ALA A 242 19.99 0.57 -10.11
CA ALA A 242 19.33 1.32 -11.17
C ALA A 242 18.26 0.47 -11.88
N VAL A 243 17.08 1.05 -12.11
CA VAL A 243 16.05 0.53 -13.00
C VAL A 243 16.43 0.97 -14.41
N SER A 244 16.75 0.02 -15.28
CA SER A 244 17.14 0.32 -16.66
C SER A 244 15.93 0.78 -17.49
N VAL A 245 16.15 1.42 -18.64
CA VAL A 245 15.05 1.89 -19.50
C VAL A 245 14.20 0.71 -19.99
N GLU A 246 14.84 -0.41 -20.30
CA GLU A 246 14.16 -1.64 -20.73
C GLU A 246 13.28 -2.23 -19.61
N GLU A 247 13.66 -2.06 -18.34
CA GLU A 247 12.81 -2.42 -17.21
C GLU A 247 11.62 -1.47 -17.05
N GLN A 248 11.80 -0.17 -17.31
CA GLN A 248 10.74 0.83 -17.23
C GLN A 248 9.69 0.62 -18.33
N ASP A 249 10.12 0.28 -19.55
CA ASP A 249 9.24 0.09 -20.72
C ASP A 249 8.29 -1.12 -20.58
N LYS A 250 8.56 -2.04 -19.64
CA LYS A 250 7.66 -3.17 -19.34
C LYS A 250 6.35 -2.73 -18.69
N PHE A 251 6.31 -1.56 -18.07
CA PHE A 251 5.11 -1.05 -17.43
C PHE A 251 4.29 -0.26 -18.45
N ALA A 252 3.12 -0.75 -18.85
CA ALA A 252 2.21 0.02 -19.69
C ALA A 252 1.50 1.12 -18.87
N ASP A 253 1.01 0.76 -17.68
CA ASP A 253 0.31 1.68 -16.79
C ASP A 253 1.27 2.53 -15.95
N LEU A 254 1.02 3.83 -15.92
CA LEU A 254 1.84 4.79 -15.20
C LEU A 254 1.73 4.64 -13.68
N TYR A 255 0.54 4.26 -13.20
CA TYR A 255 0.33 4.08 -11.77
C TYR A 255 1.10 2.87 -11.25
N GLN A 256 1.03 1.73 -11.94
CA GLN A 256 1.86 0.55 -11.64
C GLN A 256 3.36 0.86 -11.66
N TYR A 257 3.81 1.65 -12.64
CA TYR A 257 5.21 2.08 -12.69
C TYR A 257 5.62 2.86 -11.42
N GLY A 258 4.82 3.86 -11.02
CA GLY A 258 5.07 4.62 -9.80
C GLY A 258 5.05 3.77 -8.53
N ARG A 259 4.15 2.78 -8.47
CA ARG A 259 4.10 1.80 -7.39
C ARG A 259 5.34 0.93 -7.32
N TYR A 260 5.80 0.42 -8.46
CA TYR A 260 7.02 -0.38 -8.55
C TYR A 260 8.22 0.41 -8.03
N LEU A 261 8.40 1.65 -8.49
CA LEU A 261 9.50 2.51 -8.03
C LEU A 261 9.44 2.77 -6.52
N ARG A 262 8.25 3.08 -5.99
CA ARG A 262 8.04 3.26 -4.55
C ARG A 262 8.35 1.99 -3.78
N ALA A 263 7.80 0.85 -4.19
CA ALA A 263 8.04 -0.43 -3.55
C ALA A 263 9.53 -0.80 -3.55
N LYS A 264 10.21 -0.67 -4.69
CA LYS A 264 11.65 -0.91 -4.82
C LYS A 264 12.46 -0.03 -3.85
N THR A 265 12.06 1.24 -3.69
CA THR A 265 12.69 2.17 -2.74
C THR A 265 12.49 1.75 -1.29
N TYR A 266 11.26 1.44 -0.87
CA TYR A 266 10.96 1.05 0.51
C TYR A 266 11.45 -0.35 0.90
N LEU A 267 11.67 -1.24 -0.07
CA LEU A 267 12.25 -2.57 0.15
C LEU A 267 13.77 -2.53 0.34
N LEU A 268 14.46 -1.41 0.08
CA LEU A 268 15.89 -1.28 0.41
C LEU A 268 16.18 -1.42 1.91
N CYS A 269 15.15 -1.30 2.76
CA CYS A 269 15.23 -1.55 4.19
C CYS A 269 14.85 -2.98 4.61
N SER A 270 14.33 -3.81 3.71
CA SER A 270 14.05 -5.22 4.00
C SER A 270 15.18 -6.10 3.46
N LYS A 271 15.42 -7.25 4.08
CA LYS A 271 16.34 -8.28 3.56
C LYS A 271 15.81 -8.99 2.29
N ILE A 272 14.80 -8.42 1.64
CA ILE A 272 14.09 -9.04 0.52
C ILE A 272 14.79 -8.59 -0.76
N GLU A 273 15.58 -9.46 -1.35
CA GLU A 273 16.06 -9.25 -2.73
C GLU A 273 14.86 -9.26 -3.67
N VAL A 274 14.64 -8.13 -4.35
CA VAL A 274 13.64 -8.03 -5.42
C VAL A 274 14.19 -8.79 -6.63
N LYS A 275 13.98 -10.10 -6.68
CA LYS A 275 14.02 -10.83 -7.95
C LYS A 275 12.97 -10.24 -8.89
N LYS A 276 13.22 -10.33 -10.21
CA LYS A 276 12.42 -9.77 -11.32
C LYS A 276 11.00 -10.38 -11.45
N PHE A 277 10.25 -10.46 -10.35
CA PHE A 277 8.94 -11.12 -10.28
C PHE A 277 7.78 -10.20 -10.70
N PHE A 278 7.98 -8.88 -10.76
CA PHE A 278 6.92 -7.92 -11.08
C PHE A 278 6.95 -7.45 -12.54
N ASN A 279 6.84 -8.39 -13.48
CA ASN A 279 6.30 -8.06 -14.80
C ASN A 279 4.78 -8.23 -14.72
N TYR A 280 4.06 -7.15 -14.39
CA TYR A 280 2.60 -7.16 -14.45
C TYR A 280 2.16 -7.04 -15.91
N SER A 281 2.02 -8.19 -16.58
CA SER A 281 1.29 -8.25 -17.84
C SER A 281 -0.21 -8.31 -17.54
N LEU A 282 -1.00 -7.52 -18.27
CA LEU A 282 -2.46 -7.62 -18.26
C LEU A 282 -2.96 -8.86 -19.03
N LYS A 283 -2.08 -9.56 -19.76
CA LYS A 283 -2.42 -10.77 -20.52
C LYS A 283 -2.13 -12.02 -19.70
N ARG A 284 -3.08 -12.97 -19.71
CA ARG A 284 -2.89 -14.34 -19.19
C ARG A 284 -1.63 -14.95 -19.79
N GLN A 285 -0.78 -15.55 -18.96
CA GLN A 285 0.42 -16.22 -19.43
C GLN A 285 0.02 -17.57 -20.02
N LEU A 286 0.22 -17.75 -21.33
CA LEU A 286 -0.14 -19.00 -22.03
C LEU A 286 0.87 -20.13 -21.77
N ARG A 287 2.13 -19.79 -21.51
CA ARG A 287 3.19 -20.76 -21.23
C ARG A 287 3.22 -21.09 -19.74
N ILE A 288 2.97 -22.35 -19.41
CA ILE A 288 2.98 -22.86 -18.04
C ILE A 288 4.45 -22.99 -17.58
N GLU A 289 4.83 -22.20 -16.58
CA GLU A 289 6.12 -22.33 -15.90
C GLU A 289 6.07 -23.47 -14.86
N PRO A 290 7.19 -24.17 -14.58
CA PRO A 290 7.26 -25.05 -13.43
C PRO A 290 6.99 -24.27 -12.15
N VAL A 291 6.20 -24.85 -11.24
CA VAL A 291 5.96 -24.25 -9.92
C VAL A 291 7.30 -24.12 -9.19
N ALA A 292 7.48 -23.04 -8.44
CA ALA A 292 8.68 -22.80 -7.65
C ALA A 292 8.93 -23.95 -6.66
N GLU A 293 10.20 -24.19 -6.34
CA GLU A 293 10.58 -25.17 -5.33
C GLU A 293 10.08 -24.76 -3.93
N PRO A 294 9.73 -25.73 -3.05
CA PRO A 294 9.35 -25.45 -1.68
C PRO A 294 10.42 -24.66 -0.92
N VAL A 295 10.00 -23.72 -0.08
CA VAL A 295 10.92 -23.01 0.82
C VAL A 295 11.42 -24.00 1.90
N PRO A 296 12.73 -24.02 2.23
CA PRO A 296 13.25 -24.89 3.28
C PRO A 296 12.49 -24.72 4.60
N ARG A 297 12.12 -25.84 5.22
CA ARG A 297 11.25 -25.87 6.41
C ARG A 297 11.88 -25.14 7.58
N GLU A 298 13.19 -25.26 7.73
CA GLU A 298 13.99 -24.63 8.78
C GLU A 298 13.86 -23.10 8.71
N LYS A 299 13.81 -22.54 7.49
CA LYS A 299 13.62 -21.11 7.28
C LYS A 299 12.22 -20.65 7.70
N ILE A 300 11.18 -21.44 7.40
CA ILE A 300 9.81 -21.14 7.81
C ILE A 300 9.70 -21.17 9.35
N ILE A 301 10.26 -22.19 9.98
CA ILE A 301 10.26 -22.33 11.45
C ILE A 301 11.02 -21.16 12.09
N GLN A 302 12.16 -20.76 11.53
CA GLN A 302 12.90 -19.60 12.00
C GLN A 302 12.05 -18.32 11.92
N GLU A 303 11.40 -18.06 10.78
CA GLU A 303 10.53 -16.88 10.63
C GLU A 303 9.35 -16.92 11.62
N LEU A 304 8.75 -18.09 11.88
CA LEU A 304 7.72 -18.25 12.89
C LEU A 304 8.21 -17.93 14.31
N GLN A 305 9.45 -18.32 14.64
CA GLN A 305 10.07 -17.96 15.92
C GLN A 305 10.34 -16.47 16.03
N GLU A 306 10.80 -15.82 14.95
CA GLU A 306 11.06 -14.38 14.88
C GLU A 306 9.78 -13.52 14.95
N LEU A 307 8.63 -14.05 14.52
CA LEU A 307 7.33 -13.40 14.70
C LEU A 307 6.90 -13.34 16.18
N GLY A 308 7.25 -14.36 16.96
CA GLY A 308 6.84 -14.49 18.35
C GLY A 308 5.32 -14.44 18.55
N SER A 309 4.87 -13.91 19.69
CA SER A 309 3.45 -13.73 20.02
C SER A 309 2.83 -12.47 19.43
N GLU A 310 3.61 -11.59 18.79
CA GLU A 310 3.15 -10.31 18.25
C GLU A 310 2.07 -10.48 17.19
N PHE A 311 2.27 -11.44 16.27
CA PHE A 311 1.39 -11.69 15.12
C PHE A 311 0.56 -12.97 15.24
N LEU A 312 0.68 -13.68 16.37
CA LEU A 312 -0.14 -14.85 16.66
C LEU A 312 -1.55 -14.38 17.01
N LEU A 313 -2.54 -14.87 16.26
CA LEU A 313 -3.94 -14.62 16.58
C LEU A 313 -4.39 -15.55 17.70
N PHE A 314 -4.29 -16.86 17.48
CA PHE A 314 -4.65 -17.88 18.48
C PHE A 314 -4.05 -19.25 18.12
N ARG A 315 -4.11 -20.18 19.07
CA ARG A 315 -3.78 -21.60 18.89
C ARG A 315 -5.01 -22.46 19.16
N MET A 316 -5.15 -23.56 18.44
CA MET A 316 -6.21 -24.53 18.64
C MET A 316 -5.66 -25.92 18.31
N LYS A 317 -5.48 -26.75 19.35
CA LYS A 317 -4.78 -28.04 19.25
C LYS A 317 -3.39 -27.85 18.61
N ASN A 318 -3.08 -28.59 17.55
CA ASN A 318 -1.84 -28.51 16.76
C ASN A 318 -1.80 -27.33 15.77
N TYR A 319 -2.88 -26.56 15.62
CA TYR A 319 -2.94 -25.43 14.69
C TYR A 319 -2.59 -24.10 15.36
N ALA A 320 -1.80 -23.28 14.68
CA ALA A 320 -1.54 -21.90 15.04
C ALA A 320 -1.92 -20.97 13.89
N VAL A 321 -2.70 -19.93 14.18
CA VAL A 321 -3.14 -18.95 13.17
C VAL A 321 -2.40 -17.64 13.40
N TYR A 322 -1.70 -17.16 12.37
CA TYR A 322 -0.96 -15.91 12.39
C TYR A 322 -1.57 -14.92 11.40
N CYS A 323 -1.38 -13.62 11.63
CA CYS A 323 -1.63 -12.57 10.65
C CYS A 323 -0.51 -11.54 10.71
N ALA A 324 0.34 -11.50 9.68
CA ALA A 324 1.57 -10.70 9.70
C ALA A 324 1.76 -9.90 8.39
N PRO A 325 2.41 -8.74 8.45
CA PRO A 325 2.79 -7.99 7.25
C PRO A 325 3.90 -8.71 6.50
N SER A 326 3.81 -8.74 5.17
CA SER A 326 4.74 -9.45 4.28
C SER A 326 6.24 -9.19 4.52
N LYS A 327 6.60 -8.00 5.01
CA LYS A 327 7.99 -7.65 5.34
C LYS A 327 8.59 -8.47 6.48
N ARG A 328 7.75 -9.03 7.36
CA ARG A 328 8.18 -9.84 8.51
C ARG A 328 8.22 -11.35 8.20
N ILE A 329 7.72 -11.76 7.04
CA ILE A 329 7.51 -13.17 6.67
C ILE A 329 7.97 -13.47 5.23
N PRO A 330 9.19 -13.10 4.81
CA PRO A 330 9.57 -13.18 3.41
C PRO A 330 9.62 -14.60 2.84
N GLY A 331 10.09 -15.59 3.61
CA GLY A 331 10.09 -17.00 3.23
C GLY A 331 8.71 -17.60 3.29
N ILE A 332 7.94 -17.34 4.34
CA ILE A 332 6.55 -17.76 4.46
C ILE A 332 5.69 -17.19 3.32
N LEU A 333 5.90 -15.92 2.92
CA LEU A 333 5.18 -15.31 1.80
C LEU A 333 5.46 -16.03 0.47
N LEU A 334 6.73 -16.40 0.23
CA LEU A 334 7.10 -17.18 -0.96
C LEU A 334 6.41 -18.55 -0.94
N GLU A 335 6.36 -19.20 0.22
CA GLU A 335 5.68 -20.48 0.36
C GLU A 335 4.16 -20.35 0.18
N ILE A 336 3.55 -19.29 0.72
CA ILE A 336 2.13 -18.95 0.48
C ILE A 336 1.87 -18.79 -1.02
N GLY A 337 2.69 -18.01 -1.73
CA GLY A 337 2.53 -17.80 -3.17
C GLY A 337 2.71 -19.09 -3.99
N ARG A 338 3.62 -19.96 -3.57
CA ARG A 338 3.82 -21.28 -4.20
C ARG A 338 2.60 -22.17 -3.99
N LEU A 339 2.11 -22.27 -2.75
CA LEU A 339 0.95 -23.09 -2.40
C LEU A 339 -0.35 -22.57 -3.03
N ARG A 340 -0.52 -21.26 -3.16
CA ARG A 340 -1.60 -20.65 -3.95
C ARG A 340 -1.57 -21.15 -5.39
N GLU A 341 -0.43 -21.04 -6.07
CA GLU A 341 -0.31 -21.47 -7.47
C GLU A 341 -0.57 -22.98 -7.61
N VAL A 342 -0.05 -23.81 -6.71
CA VAL A 342 -0.34 -25.26 -6.68
C VAL A 342 -1.84 -25.50 -6.56
N THR A 343 -2.51 -24.80 -5.63
CA THR A 343 -3.92 -25.01 -5.34
C THR A 343 -4.81 -24.52 -6.48
N PHE A 344 -4.57 -23.31 -6.99
CA PHE A 344 -5.39 -22.72 -8.05
C PHE A 344 -5.19 -23.42 -9.39
N ARG A 345 -3.98 -23.87 -9.75
CA ARG A 345 -3.77 -24.66 -10.97
C ARG A 345 -4.58 -25.95 -11.02
N GLN A 346 -4.78 -26.60 -9.87
CA GLN A 346 -5.52 -27.87 -9.80
C GLN A 346 -7.00 -27.72 -10.16
N VAL A 347 -7.55 -26.52 -10.03
CA VAL A 347 -8.94 -26.17 -10.38
C VAL A 347 -9.01 -25.27 -11.62
N GLY A 348 -7.95 -25.24 -12.43
CA GLY A 348 -7.90 -24.46 -13.67
C GLY A 348 -7.69 -22.95 -13.51
N GLU A 349 -7.62 -22.45 -12.28
CA GLU A 349 -7.59 -21.01 -11.90
C GLU A 349 -6.18 -20.45 -11.63
N GLY A 350 -5.12 -21.19 -11.95
CA GLY A 350 -3.73 -20.78 -11.71
C GLY A 350 -3.24 -19.64 -12.60
N THR A 351 -2.20 -18.93 -12.15
CA THR A 351 -1.60 -17.82 -12.92
C THR A 351 -0.73 -18.28 -14.09
N ASN A 352 -0.42 -19.58 -14.14
CA ASN A 352 0.54 -20.23 -15.04
C ASN A 352 2.00 -19.80 -14.83
N ARG A 353 2.29 -19.10 -13.72
CA ARG A 353 3.64 -18.68 -13.33
C ARG A 353 4.22 -19.62 -12.29
N SER A 354 5.53 -19.57 -12.08
CA SER A 354 6.17 -20.35 -11.02
C SER A 354 5.61 -20.05 -9.61
N ILE A 355 5.07 -18.86 -9.37
CA ILE A 355 4.55 -18.43 -8.07
C ILE A 355 3.37 -17.46 -8.23
N ASP A 356 2.34 -17.59 -7.38
CA ASP A 356 1.19 -16.69 -7.34
C ASP A 356 1.37 -15.58 -6.28
N LEU A 357 2.13 -14.55 -6.66
CA LEU A 357 2.28 -13.31 -5.89
C LEU A 357 2.08 -12.10 -6.81
N ASP A 358 1.39 -11.08 -6.31
CA ASP A 358 1.18 -9.81 -7.00
C ASP A 358 1.63 -8.60 -6.16
N GLU A 359 1.47 -7.39 -6.69
CA GLU A 359 1.94 -6.17 -6.02
C GLU A 359 1.23 -5.91 -4.68
N PHE A 360 -0.02 -6.40 -4.53
CA PHE A 360 -0.81 -6.24 -3.30
C PHE A 360 -0.19 -7.04 -2.16
N ASP A 361 0.40 -8.20 -2.46
CA ASP A 361 1.11 -9.01 -1.47
C ASP A 361 2.28 -8.28 -0.80
N LEU A 362 2.80 -7.17 -1.34
CA LEU A 362 3.91 -6.44 -0.73
C LEU A 362 3.53 -5.63 0.53
N TYR A 363 2.25 -5.29 0.68
CA TYR A 363 1.78 -4.42 1.77
C TYR A 363 0.44 -4.86 2.37
N TYR A 364 -0.16 -5.92 1.86
CA TYR A 364 -1.24 -6.61 2.55
C TYR A 364 -0.64 -7.50 3.63
N ASN A 365 -1.42 -7.75 4.68
CA ASN A 365 -1.09 -8.77 5.65
C ASN A 365 -1.44 -10.14 5.08
N GLN A 366 -0.69 -11.15 5.50
CA GLN A 366 -0.99 -12.55 5.21
C GLN A 366 -1.45 -13.20 6.49
N MET A 367 -2.70 -13.66 6.49
CA MET A 367 -3.22 -14.53 7.52
C MET A 367 -3.04 -15.97 7.07
N PHE A 368 -2.46 -16.84 7.90
CA PHE A 368 -2.18 -18.22 7.52
C PHE A 368 -2.27 -19.17 8.72
N ILE A 369 -2.55 -20.43 8.40
CA ILE A 369 -2.64 -21.53 9.37
C ILE A 369 -1.38 -22.37 9.27
N TRP A 370 -0.70 -22.54 10.39
CA TRP A 370 0.43 -23.45 10.56
C TRP A 370 -0.03 -24.71 11.30
N ASP A 371 0.19 -25.88 10.70
CA ASP A 371 0.09 -27.15 11.39
C ASP A 371 1.44 -27.51 12.01
N SER A 372 1.50 -27.55 13.34
CA SER A 372 2.75 -27.81 14.07
C SER A 372 3.17 -29.28 14.05
N GLU A 373 2.25 -30.21 13.83
CA GLU A 373 2.55 -31.64 13.71
C GLU A 373 3.10 -31.96 12.31
N ALA A 374 2.39 -31.50 11.27
CA ALA A 374 2.82 -31.70 9.89
C ALA A 374 3.94 -30.74 9.45
N GLN A 375 4.21 -29.69 10.24
CA GLN A 375 5.16 -28.62 9.95
C GLN A 375 4.95 -27.99 8.56
N MET A 376 3.71 -27.60 8.26
CA MET A 376 3.35 -27.02 6.97
C MET A 376 2.26 -25.94 7.08
N ILE A 377 2.18 -25.09 6.06
CA ILE A 377 1.10 -24.14 5.90
C ILE A 377 -0.11 -24.87 5.32
N VAL A 378 -1.25 -24.76 6.01
CA VAL A 378 -2.50 -25.46 5.66
C VAL A 378 -3.38 -24.63 4.74
N GLY A 379 -3.37 -23.31 4.93
CA GLY A 379 -4.18 -22.39 4.17
C GLY A 379 -3.85 -20.95 4.56
N ALA A 380 -4.23 -20.02 3.71
CA ALA A 380 -3.98 -18.61 3.95
C ALA A 380 -5.06 -17.73 3.32
N TYR A 381 -5.07 -16.47 3.75
CA TYR A 381 -5.95 -15.40 3.30
C TYR A 381 -5.16 -14.08 3.28
N ARG A 382 -5.28 -13.32 2.20
CA ARG A 382 -4.69 -11.98 2.10
C ARG A 382 -5.64 -10.94 2.69
N ILE A 383 -5.13 -10.09 3.58
CA ILE A 383 -5.91 -9.07 4.31
C ILE A 383 -5.34 -7.67 4.11
N GLY A 384 -6.12 -6.80 3.50
CA GLY A 384 -5.81 -5.39 3.24
C GLY A 384 -6.49 -4.48 4.24
N LYS A 385 -5.72 -3.64 4.93
CA LYS A 385 -6.25 -2.64 5.86
C LYS A 385 -6.62 -1.36 5.13
N GLY A 386 -7.91 -1.10 4.94
CA GLY A 386 -8.41 -0.06 4.05
C GLY A 386 -7.89 1.35 4.36
N ALA A 387 -7.86 1.75 5.62
CA ALA A 387 -7.30 3.04 6.05
C ALA A 387 -5.82 3.20 5.65
N GLU A 388 -5.00 2.15 5.83
CA GLU A 388 -3.59 2.16 5.46
C GLU A 388 -3.39 2.17 3.95
N ILE A 389 -4.16 1.36 3.22
CA ILE A 389 -4.13 1.29 1.76
C ILE A 389 -4.51 2.64 1.17
N MET A 390 -5.62 3.22 1.63
CA MET A 390 -6.11 4.51 1.17
C MET A 390 -5.10 5.62 1.45
N HIS A 391 -4.46 5.63 2.62
CA HIS A 391 -3.43 6.61 2.96
C HIS A 391 -2.18 6.50 2.06
N LYS A 392 -1.69 5.27 1.81
CA LYS A 392 -0.43 5.03 1.09
C LYS A 392 -0.57 5.04 -0.42
N PHE A 393 -1.70 4.59 -0.95
CA PHE A 393 -1.86 4.23 -2.36
C PHE A 393 -3.15 4.78 -3.00
N GLY A 394 -4.05 5.36 -2.19
CA GLY A 394 -5.39 5.77 -2.62
C GLY A 394 -6.27 4.58 -3.02
N VAL A 395 -7.39 4.87 -3.70
CA VAL A 395 -8.36 3.85 -4.18
C VAL A 395 -7.70 2.79 -5.06
N ARG A 396 -6.68 3.16 -5.84
CA ARG A 396 -5.98 2.24 -6.74
C ARG A 396 -5.09 1.22 -6.00
N GLY A 397 -4.87 1.40 -4.70
CA GLY A 397 -4.15 0.43 -3.87
C GLY A 397 -4.99 -0.77 -3.43
N PHE A 398 -6.30 -0.72 -3.65
CA PHE A 398 -7.21 -1.83 -3.36
C PHE A 398 -7.19 -2.84 -4.50
N TYR A 399 -7.16 -4.13 -4.21
CA TYR A 399 -7.20 -5.18 -5.23
C TYR A 399 -8.53 -5.15 -5.99
N ILE A 400 -9.64 -4.88 -5.32
CA ILE A 400 -10.95 -4.70 -5.94
C ILE A 400 -10.95 -3.59 -7.01
N HIS A 401 -10.02 -2.63 -6.97
CA HIS A 401 -9.90 -1.61 -8.01
C HIS A 401 -9.36 -2.18 -9.35
N SER A 402 -8.66 -3.32 -9.32
CA SER A 402 -8.24 -4.01 -10.55
C SER A 402 -9.39 -4.75 -11.23
N LEU A 403 -10.47 -5.04 -10.50
CA LEU A 403 -11.67 -5.72 -11.01
C LEU A 403 -12.81 -4.72 -11.31
N PHE A 404 -12.92 -3.65 -10.50
CA PHE A 404 -13.99 -2.68 -10.58
C PHE A 404 -13.46 -1.24 -10.65
N LYS A 405 -14.16 -0.39 -11.41
CA LYS A 405 -14.06 1.06 -11.28
C LYS A 405 -14.87 1.48 -10.05
N ILE A 406 -14.25 2.26 -9.17
CA ILE A 406 -14.84 2.67 -7.90
C ILE A 406 -15.00 4.18 -7.92
N ARG A 407 -16.17 4.67 -7.55
CA ARG A 407 -16.50 6.11 -7.47
C ARG A 407 -16.04 6.70 -6.13
N ASP A 408 -15.87 8.02 -6.12
CA ASP A 408 -15.29 8.74 -4.97
C ASP A 408 -16.15 8.71 -3.71
N ASP A 409 -17.46 8.53 -3.85
CA ASP A 409 -18.42 8.39 -2.75
C ASP A 409 -18.21 7.12 -1.90
N LEU A 410 -17.51 6.11 -2.42
CA LEU A 410 -17.19 4.90 -1.67
C LEU A 410 -15.89 5.01 -0.85
N GLN A 411 -15.13 6.10 -0.99
CA GLN A 411 -13.80 6.21 -0.36
C GLN A 411 -13.84 6.11 1.17
N ASP A 412 -14.87 6.67 1.81
CA ASP A 412 -15.01 6.62 3.27
C ASP A 412 -15.31 5.21 3.77
N MET A 413 -16.19 4.49 3.07
CA MET A 413 -16.41 3.06 3.33
C MET A 413 -15.11 2.28 3.15
N LEU A 414 -14.37 2.50 2.06
CA LEU A 414 -13.08 1.84 1.81
C LEU A 414 -12.04 2.09 2.91
N ARG A 415 -12.04 3.25 3.58
CA ARG A 415 -11.15 3.50 4.73
C ARG A 415 -11.51 2.62 5.92
N GLN A 416 -12.80 2.32 6.10
CA GLN A 416 -13.34 1.46 7.15
C GLN A 416 -13.43 -0.02 6.72
N THR A 417 -12.89 -0.37 5.55
CA THR A 417 -12.95 -1.73 5.00
C THR A 417 -11.68 -2.51 5.31
N MET A 418 -11.85 -3.76 5.72
CA MET A 418 -10.83 -4.78 5.59
C MET A 418 -11.05 -5.54 4.27
N GLU A 419 -10.12 -5.37 3.34
CA GLU A 419 -10.18 -6.03 2.05
C GLU A 419 -9.66 -7.47 2.15
N LEU A 420 -10.42 -8.44 1.69
CA LEU A 420 -10.11 -9.86 1.75
C LEU A 420 -9.93 -10.40 0.32
N GLY A 421 -8.89 -11.19 0.09
CA GLY A 421 -8.77 -11.94 -1.18
C GLY A 421 -7.78 -13.09 -1.14
N ARG A 422 -7.67 -13.81 -2.27
CA ARG A 422 -6.67 -14.88 -2.50
C ARG A 422 -6.67 -15.97 -1.42
N SER A 423 -7.85 -16.36 -0.93
CA SER A 423 -7.96 -17.43 0.06
C SER A 423 -7.74 -18.79 -0.57
N PHE A 424 -7.00 -19.66 0.11
CA PHE A 424 -6.86 -21.05 -0.30
C PHE A 424 -6.65 -21.97 0.91
N VAL A 425 -6.94 -23.25 0.70
CA VAL A 425 -6.61 -24.35 1.59
C VAL A 425 -5.93 -25.41 0.74
N VAL A 426 -4.80 -25.95 1.19
CA VAL A 426 -4.08 -26.98 0.43
C VAL A 426 -4.91 -28.27 0.30
N ARG A 427 -4.71 -29.02 -0.78
CA ARG A 427 -5.57 -30.14 -1.19
C ARG A 427 -5.82 -31.16 -0.09
N GLU A 428 -4.79 -31.48 0.69
CA GLU A 428 -4.81 -32.47 1.77
C GLU A 428 -5.76 -32.09 2.92
N TYR A 429 -6.19 -30.82 2.95
CA TYR A 429 -7.01 -30.24 4.00
C TYR A 429 -8.37 -29.70 3.51
N GLN A 430 -8.62 -29.59 2.20
CA GLN A 430 -9.86 -29.00 1.66
C GLN A 430 -11.15 -29.73 2.07
N ARG A 431 -11.10 -31.05 2.26
CA ARG A 431 -12.26 -31.85 2.71
C ARG A 431 -12.45 -31.85 4.23
N LYS A 432 -11.57 -31.20 4.97
CA LYS A 432 -11.67 -31.08 6.43
C LYS A 432 -12.41 -29.78 6.77
N PRO A 433 -13.34 -29.76 7.74
CA PRO A 433 -14.03 -28.53 8.12
C PRO A 433 -13.12 -27.54 8.88
N ILE A 434 -12.08 -28.06 9.53
CA ILE A 434 -11.21 -27.31 10.44
C ILE A 434 -10.46 -26.13 9.81
N PRO A 435 -9.85 -26.21 8.61
CA PRO A 435 -9.06 -25.12 8.05
C PRO A 435 -9.91 -23.92 7.71
N LEU A 436 -11.05 -24.15 7.06
CA LEU A 436 -11.97 -23.07 6.70
C LEU A 436 -12.51 -22.39 7.97
N PHE A 437 -12.88 -23.18 8.98
CA PHE A 437 -13.28 -22.67 10.29
C PHE A 437 -12.18 -21.79 10.92
N LEU A 438 -10.93 -22.26 10.93
CA LEU A 438 -9.78 -21.52 11.47
C LEU A 438 -9.51 -20.21 10.73
N LEU A 439 -9.63 -20.19 9.40
CA LEU A 439 -9.49 -18.95 8.61
C LEU A 439 -10.59 -17.95 9.00
N TRP A 440 -11.85 -18.39 9.09
CA TRP A 440 -12.96 -17.51 9.48
C TRP A 440 -12.80 -16.98 10.91
N LYS A 441 -12.42 -17.84 11.86
CA LYS A 441 -12.11 -17.44 13.23
C LYS A 441 -10.94 -16.45 13.28
N GLY A 442 -9.93 -16.64 12.43
CA GLY A 442 -8.82 -15.71 12.22
C GLY A 442 -9.27 -14.33 11.74
N ILE A 443 -10.12 -14.26 10.72
CA ILE A 443 -10.67 -12.99 10.22
C ILE A 443 -11.40 -12.26 11.33
N MET A 444 -12.30 -12.94 12.05
CA MET A 444 -13.06 -12.32 13.15
C MET A 444 -12.14 -11.82 14.27
N TYR A 445 -11.18 -12.63 14.71
CA TYR A 445 -10.25 -12.24 15.75
C TYR A 445 -9.39 -11.04 15.34
N PHE A 446 -8.92 -11.01 14.10
CA PHE A 446 -8.18 -9.89 13.57
C PHE A 446 -9.05 -8.63 13.46
N THR A 447 -10.29 -8.75 12.98
CA THR A 447 -11.25 -7.65 12.93
C THR A 447 -11.53 -7.05 14.31
N LEU A 448 -11.71 -7.89 15.34
CA LEU A 448 -11.95 -7.41 16.71
C LEU A 448 -10.78 -6.61 17.28
N LYS A 449 -9.55 -7.01 16.95
CA LYS A 449 -8.34 -6.26 17.29
C LYS A 449 -8.17 -4.96 16.51
N ASN A 450 -8.94 -4.73 15.45
CA ASN A 450 -8.88 -3.54 14.61
C ASN A 450 -10.30 -2.95 14.44
N PRO A 451 -10.89 -2.40 15.53
CA PRO A 451 -12.29 -1.97 15.58
C PRO A 451 -12.62 -0.79 14.67
N GLU A 452 -11.60 -0.11 14.13
CA GLU A 452 -11.75 0.94 13.12
C GLU A 452 -12.27 0.43 11.77
N TYR A 453 -12.22 -0.89 11.52
CA TYR A 453 -12.74 -1.50 10.30
C TYR A 453 -14.13 -2.08 10.54
N ARG A 454 -15.15 -1.42 9.98
CA ARG A 454 -16.57 -1.83 10.05
C ARG A 454 -16.96 -2.83 8.96
N TYR A 455 -16.29 -2.79 7.81
CA TYR A 455 -16.70 -3.56 6.64
C TYR A 455 -15.67 -4.63 6.30
N LEU A 456 -16.14 -5.78 5.81
CA LEU A 456 -15.32 -6.73 5.06
C LEU A 456 -15.73 -6.67 3.60
N MET A 457 -14.76 -6.49 2.69
CA MET A 457 -15.04 -6.48 1.26
C MET A 457 -14.04 -7.31 0.49
N GLY A 458 -14.46 -7.90 -0.61
CA GLY A 458 -13.58 -8.69 -1.47
C GLY A 458 -14.35 -9.44 -2.53
N PRO A 459 -13.68 -9.88 -3.60
CA PRO A 459 -14.31 -10.75 -4.58
C PRO A 459 -14.49 -12.15 -4.00
N VAL A 460 -15.67 -12.72 -4.21
CA VAL A 460 -15.89 -14.16 -4.11
C VAL A 460 -16.04 -14.72 -5.52
N SER A 461 -15.27 -15.76 -5.82
CA SER A 461 -15.21 -16.31 -7.16
C SER A 461 -16.11 -17.53 -7.28
N VAL A 462 -16.85 -17.60 -8.39
CA VAL A 462 -17.52 -18.79 -8.90
C VAL A 462 -16.66 -19.29 -10.06
N SER A 463 -16.13 -20.52 -9.94
CA SER A 463 -15.22 -21.10 -10.93
C SER A 463 -15.84 -21.15 -12.32
N ASP A 464 -14.99 -21.08 -13.35
CA ASP A 464 -15.44 -21.24 -14.73
C ASP A 464 -15.91 -22.67 -15.04
N ASP A 465 -15.59 -23.65 -14.19
CA ASP A 465 -16.05 -25.05 -14.30
C ASP A 465 -17.55 -25.21 -14.03
N TYR A 466 -18.22 -24.21 -13.45
CA TYR A 466 -19.68 -24.20 -13.33
C TYR A 466 -20.34 -24.04 -14.70
N SER A 467 -21.46 -24.75 -14.92
CA SER A 467 -22.24 -24.63 -16.14
C SER A 467 -22.77 -23.19 -16.34
N ALA A 468 -23.05 -22.82 -17.60
CA ALA A 468 -23.61 -21.50 -17.90
C ALA A 468 -24.95 -21.27 -17.18
N THR A 469 -25.79 -22.30 -17.12
CA THR A 469 -27.08 -22.30 -16.41
C THR A 469 -26.88 -22.10 -14.91
N SER A 470 -25.92 -22.80 -14.31
CA SER A 470 -25.58 -22.67 -12.88
C SER A 470 -25.14 -21.25 -12.55
N LYS A 471 -24.22 -20.68 -13.34
CA LYS A 471 -23.75 -19.29 -13.17
C LYS A 471 -24.90 -18.29 -13.28
N GLU A 472 -25.76 -18.44 -14.27
CA GLU A 472 -26.91 -17.54 -14.45
C GLU A 472 -27.91 -17.63 -13.29
N MET A 473 -28.24 -18.82 -12.81
CA MET A 473 -29.12 -19.01 -11.65
C MET A 473 -28.53 -18.39 -10.38
N ILE A 474 -27.22 -18.58 -10.15
CA ILE A 474 -26.51 -17.96 -9.03
C ILE A 474 -26.61 -16.43 -9.12
N ILE A 475 -26.31 -15.85 -10.28
CA ILE A 475 -26.36 -14.39 -10.49
C ILE A 475 -27.79 -13.88 -10.25
N LYS A 476 -28.79 -14.48 -10.89
CA LYS A 476 -30.17 -14.02 -10.81
C LYS A 476 -30.72 -14.11 -9.38
N PHE A 477 -30.46 -15.21 -8.66
CA PHE A 477 -30.85 -15.34 -7.26
C PHE A 477 -30.21 -14.27 -6.38
N ILE A 478 -28.91 -14.00 -6.56
CA ILE A 478 -28.22 -12.94 -5.82
C ILE A 478 -28.82 -11.57 -6.14
N MET A 479 -29.07 -11.28 -7.43
CA MET A 479 -29.64 -10.01 -7.88
C MET A 479 -31.02 -9.73 -7.26
N GLU A 480 -31.82 -10.76 -7.06
CA GLU A 480 -33.15 -10.65 -6.46
C GLU A 480 -33.08 -10.45 -4.93
N TYR A 481 -32.28 -11.26 -4.23
CA TYR A 481 -32.40 -11.36 -2.76
C TYR A 481 -31.23 -10.78 -1.96
N HIS A 482 -30.03 -10.70 -2.54
CA HIS A 482 -28.80 -10.36 -1.81
C HIS A 482 -28.02 -9.18 -2.39
N PHE A 483 -28.49 -8.58 -3.49
CA PHE A 483 -27.81 -7.49 -4.17
C PHE A 483 -28.19 -6.13 -3.59
N ASP A 484 -27.19 -5.30 -3.28
CA ASP A 484 -27.41 -3.93 -2.82
C ASP A 484 -27.30 -2.95 -3.99
N TRP A 485 -28.46 -2.60 -4.54
CA TRP A 485 -28.60 -1.66 -5.65
C TRP A 485 -28.15 -0.23 -5.34
N LYS A 486 -28.09 0.15 -4.06
CA LYS A 486 -27.65 1.50 -3.66
C LYS A 486 -26.13 1.57 -3.72
N LEU A 487 -25.43 0.62 -3.10
CA LEU A 487 -23.96 0.55 -3.13
C LEU A 487 -23.43 0.20 -4.52
N ALA A 488 -24.15 -0.61 -5.30
CA ALA A 488 -23.78 -0.95 -6.66
C ALA A 488 -23.65 0.27 -7.59
N LYS A 489 -24.34 1.39 -7.32
CA LYS A 489 -24.20 2.64 -8.10
C LYS A 489 -22.82 3.26 -8.01
N SER A 490 -22.06 2.93 -6.97
CA SER A 490 -20.71 3.42 -6.70
C SER A 490 -19.62 2.55 -7.33
N ILE A 491 -20.00 1.45 -8.00
CA ILE A 491 -19.09 0.45 -8.55
C ILE A 491 -19.49 0.10 -9.99
N THR A 492 -18.51 -0.07 -10.87
CA THR A 492 -18.76 -0.55 -12.24
C THR A 492 -17.72 -1.60 -12.60
N PRO A 493 -18.13 -2.80 -13.07
CA PRO A 493 -17.16 -3.83 -13.42
C PRO A 493 -16.30 -3.40 -14.60
N ARG A 494 -15.05 -3.88 -14.63
CA ARG A 494 -14.17 -3.65 -15.78
C ARG A 494 -14.50 -4.61 -16.92
N ASN A 495 -14.92 -5.84 -16.58
CA ASN A 495 -15.42 -6.84 -17.52
C ASN A 495 -16.78 -7.33 -17.02
N SER A 496 -17.86 -6.92 -17.67
CA SER A 496 -19.20 -7.38 -17.32
C SER A 496 -19.43 -8.81 -17.79
N TYR A 497 -20.14 -9.59 -16.96
CA TYR A 497 -20.70 -10.87 -17.40
C TYR A 497 -21.78 -10.61 -18.46
N LYS A 498 -21.80 -11.43 -19.52
CA LYS A 498 -22.81 -11.37 -20.58
C LYS A 498 -23.76 -12.54 -20.39
N PHE A 499 -25.00 -12.24 -20.03
CA PHE A 499 -26.08 -13.23 -20.01
C PHE A 499 -26.26 -13.81 -21.42
N LYS A 500 -26.36 -15.14 -21.50
CA LYS A 500 -26.48 -15.88 -22.77
C LYS A 500 -27.87 -16.43 -22.98
N THR A 501 -28.67 -16.58 -21.93
CA THR A 501 -29.94 -17.31 -22.00
C THR A 501 -31.13 -16.47 -21.53
N ASP A 502 -32.18 -16.43 -22.35
CA ASP A 502 -33.52 -15.95 -21.98
C ASP A 502 -34.46 -17.15 -21.80
N ASP A 503 -34.04 -18.10 -20.95
CA ASP A 503 -34.83 -19.31 -20.70
C ASP A 503 -35.95 -19.00 -19.70
N GLN A 504 -37.19 -19.07 -20.18
CA GLN A 504 -38.40 -18.83 -19.39
C GLN A 504 -38.54 -19.85 -18.24
N ASN A 505 -38.00 -21.06 -18.38
CA ASN A 505 -38.06 -22.09 -17.34
C ASN A 505 -37.24 -21.71 -16.10
N LEU A 506 -36.12 -21.01 -16.28
CA LEU A 506 -35.29 -20.54 -15.17
C LEU A 506 -36.04 -19.51 -14.31
N ASN A 507 -36.85 -18.66 -14.94
CA ASN A 507 -37.63 -17.66 -14.21
C ASN A 507 -38.72 -18.31 -13.36
N VAL A 508 -39.34 -19.40 -13.84
CA VAL A 508 -40.33 -20.17 -13.07
C VAL A 508 -39.67 -20.86 -11.87
N ILE A 509 -38.49 -21.46 -12.06
CA ILE A 509 -37.72 -22.10 -10.98
C ILE A 509 -37.30 -21.06 -9.93
N MET A 510 -36.91 -19.86 -10.34
CA MET A 510 -36.58 -18.79 -9.38
C MET A 510 -37.78 -18.38 -8.52
N GLN A 511 -38.98 -18.30 -9.11
CA GLN A 511 -40.20 -17.93 -8.38
C GLN A 511 -40.58 -18.96 -7.31
N THR A 512 -40.12 -20.21 -7.40
CA THR A 512 -40.40 -21.25 -6.41
C THR A 512 -39.35 -21.35 -5.30
N MET A 513 -38.22 -20.64 -5.40
CA MET A 513 -37.11 -20.73 -4.45
C MET A 513 -37.23 -19.81 -3.21
N ASP A 514 -38.17 -18.85 -3.18
CA ASP A 514 -38.52 -18.00 -2.01
C ASP A 514 -37.34 -17.61 -1.06
N ASN A 515 -36.28 -17.00 -1.60
CA ASN A 515 -35.06 -16.59 -0.87
C ASN A 515 -34.36 -17.73 -0.05
N ASP A 516 -34.65 -19.00 -0.33
CA ASP A 516 -33.99 -20.12 0.32
C ASP A 516 -32.72 -20.52 -0.42
N ILE A 517 -31.58 -20.14 0.16
CA ILE A 517 -30.25 -20.53 -0.33
C ILE A 517 -30.06 -22.04 -0.40
N ASN A 518 -30.71 -22.84 0.46
CA ASN A 518 -30.54 -24.29 0.44
C ASN A 518 -31.27 -24.92 -0.76
N SER A 519 -32.41 -24.35 -1.17
CA SER A 519 -33.10 -24.73 -2.40
C SER A 519 -32.25 -24.42 -3.64
N LEU A 520 -31.61 -23.25 -3.71
CA LEU A 520 -30.65 -22.96 -4.77
C LEU A 520 -29.46 -23.92 -4.76
N ASP A 521 -28.86 -24.18 -3.60
CA ASP A 521 -27.72 -25.09 -3.44
C ASP A 521 -28.03 -26.50 -3.93
N LYS A 522 -29.21 -27.01 -3.60
CA LYS A 522 -29.70 -28.31 -4.07
C LYS A 522 -29.90 -28.31 -5.59
N PHE A 523 -30.56 -27.29 -6.14
CA PHE A 523 -30.79 -27.18 -7.58
C PHE A 523 -29.48 -27.16 -8.38
N ILE A 524 -28.47 -26.41 -7.91
CA ILE A 524 -27.15 -26.39 -8.55
C ILE A 524 -26.52 -27.79 -8.50
N GLY A 525 -26.62 -28.50 -7.37
CA GLY A 525 -26.14 -29.88 -7.26
C GLY A 525 -26.87 -30.89 -8.15
N ASP A 526 -28.14 -30.62 -8.50
CA ASP A 526 -28.93 -31.47 -9.40
C ASP A 526 -28.61 -31.21 -10.89
N VAL A 527 -28.21 -29.99 -11.24
CA VAL A 527 -28.04 -29.53 -12.64
C VAL A 527 -26.57 -29.50 -13.10
N ASP A 528 -25.62 -29.39 -12.18
CA ASP A 528 -24.20 -29.24 -12.50
C ASP A 528 -23.42 -30.55 -12.29
N GLU A 529 -22.87 -31.11 -13.37
CA GLU A 529 -22.17 -32.40 -13.32
C GLU A 529 -20.88 -32.37 -12.48
N LEU A 530 -20.21 -31.21 -12.43
CA LEU A 530 -18.91 -31.05 -11.79
C LEU A 530 -19.02 -30.51 -10.36
N ASN A 531 -20.14 -29.87 -10.02
CA ASN A 531 -20.28 -29.11 -8.79
C ASN A 531 -21.51 -29.57 -7.99
N SER A 532 -21.29 -29.98 -6.74
CA SER A 532 -22.35 -30.48 -5.86
C SER A 532 -23.23 -29.39 -5.21
N GLY A 533 -23.15 -28.14 -5.68
CA GLY A 533 -23.87 -27.01 -5.10
C GLY A 533 -23.14 -25.67 -5.20
N LEU A 534 -23.54 -24.71 -4.37
CA LEU A 534 -22.96 -23.36 -4.37
C LEU A 534 -21.50 -23.37 -3.88
N PRO A 535 -20.66 -22.44 -4.37
CA PRO A 535 -19.33 -22.25 -3.83
C PRO A 535 -19.39 -22.02 -2.32
N VAL A 536 -18.60 -22.80 -1.57
CA VAL A 536 -18.66 -22.84 -0.10
C VAL A 536 -18.47 -21.45 0.52
N LEU A 537 -17.56 -20.64 -0.03
CA LEU A 537 -17.31 -19.28 0.44
C LEU A 537 -18.50 -18.36 0.19
N LEU A 538 -19.09 -18.39 -1.01
CA LEU A 538 -20.27 -17.59 -1.34
C LEU A 538 -21.42 -17.91 -0.39
N LYS A 539 -21.70 -19.21 -0.17
CA LYS A 539 -22.70 -19.69 0.78
C LYS A 539 -22.44 -19.20 2.21
N LYS A 540 -21.19 -19.18 2.65
CA LYS A 540 -20.80 -18.66 3.97
C LYS A 540 -21.06 -17.17 4.10
N TYR A 541 -20.66 -16.34 3.13
CA TYR A 541 -20.89 -14.90 3.19
C TYR A 541 -22.37 -14.53 3.17
N ILE A 542 -23.19 -15.19 2.34
CA ILE A 542 -24.63 -14.93 2.31
C ILE A 542 -25.27 -15.21 3.68
N ARG A 543 -24.88 -16.30 4.36
CA ARG A 543 -25.35 -16.63 5.71
C ARG A 543 -24.91 -15.62 6.79
N LEU A 544 -23.92 -14.78 6.50
CA LEU A 544 -23.49 -13.68 7.35
C LEU A 544 -24.21 -12.35 7.04
N ASN A 545 -25.27 -12.39 6.22
CA ASN A 545 -25.98 -11.22 5.71
C ASN A 545 -25.13 -10.31 4.80
N ALA A 546 -24.06 -10.85 4.21
CA ALA A 546 -23.24 -10.07 3.28
C ALA A 546 -24.04 -9.71 2.03
N LYS A 547 -23.81 -8.50 1.51
CA LYS A 547 -24.43 -8.00 0.28
C LYS A 547 -23.47 -8.15 -0.89
N ILE A 548 -24.02 -8.34 -2.09
CA ILE A 548 -23.24 -8.28 -3.33
C ILE A 548 -23.52 -6.95 -4.03
N ILE A 549 -22.46 -6.29 -4.50
CA ILE A 549 -22.54 -4.93 -5.05
C ILE A 549 -21.98 -4.82 -6.47
N GLY A 550 -21.60 -5.94 -7.08
CA GLY A 550 -21.16 -5.98 -8.47
C GLY A 550 -20.71 -7.38 -8.88
N PHE A 551 -20.74 -7.64 -10.19
CA PHE A 551 -20.22 -8.85 -10.80
C PHE A 551 -19.18 -8.50 -11.86
N ASN A 552 -18.03 -9.17 -11.84
CA ASN A 552 -16.95 -9.01 -12.83
C ASN A 552 -16.49 -10.37 -13.32
N VAL A 553 -16.05 -10.46 -14.57
CA VAL A 553 -15.35 -11.65 -15.09
C VAL A 553 -13.85 -11.38 -15.04
N ASP A 554 -13.06 -12.27 -14.42
CA ASP A 554 -11.60 -12.13 -14.36
C ASP A 554 -10.86 -13.06 -15.33
N PRO A 555 -10.35 -12.54 -16.48
CA PRO A 555 -9.60 -13.33 -17.44
C PRO A 555 -8.28 -13.90 -16.92
N LYS A 556 -7.74 -13.36 -15.81
CA LYS A 556 -6.50 -13.86 -15.20
C LYS A 556 -6.71 -15.12 -14.38
N PHE A 557 -7.94 -15.35 -13.94
CA PHE A 557 -8.38 -16.49 -13.16
C PHE A 557 -9.36 -17.34 -13.95
N ASN A 558 -8.94 -17.76 -15.14
CA ASN A 558 -9.74 -18.63 -16.00
C ASN A 558 -11.14 -18.10 -16.36
N ASN A 559 -11.34 -16.78 -16.41
CA ASN A 559 -12.66 -16.17 -16.61
C ASN A 559 -13.68 -16.49 -15.51
N CYS A 560 -13.22 -16.73 -14.27
CA CYS A 560 -14.10 -16.89 -13.12
C CYS A 560 -15.03 -15.68 -12.97
N LEU A 561 -16.23 -15.94 -12.44
CA LEU A 561 -17.20 -14.90 -12.12
C LEU A 561 -16.96 -14.43 -10.68
N ASP A 562 -16.52 -13.19 -10.52
CA ASP A 562 -16.32 -12.55 -9.23
C ASP A 562 -17.55 -11.74 -8.83
N GLY A 563 -18.18 -12.14 -7.73
CA GLY A 563 -19.13 -11.30 -7.00
C GLY A 563 -18.40 -10.44 -5.98
N LEU A 564 -18.53 -9.11 -6.06
CA LEU A 564 -17.96 -8.23 -5.04
C LEU A 564 -18.86 -8.21 -3.82
N ILE A 565 -18.34 -8.77 -2.72
CA ILE A 565 -19.02 -8.80 -1.43
C ILE A 565 -18.73 -7.52 -0.65
N ALA A 566 -19.76 -7.01 0.02
CA ALA A 566 -19.69 -6.06 1.11
C ALA A 566 -20.46 -6.60 2.32
N LEU A 567 -19.74 -6.90 3.39
CA LEU A 567 -20.31 -7.33 4.66
C LEU A 567 -20.13 -6.21 5.68
N ASP A 568 -21.25 -5.71 6.21
CA ASP A 568 -21.25 -4.85 7.40
C ASP A 568 -21.15 -5.74 8.64
N LEU A 569 -20.10 -5.56 9.44
CA LEU A 569 -19.91 -6.35 10.64
C LEU A 569 -21.04 -6.12 11.65
N CYS A 570 -21.71 -4.97 11.64
CA CYS A 570 -22.85 -4.70 12.51
C CYS A 570 -24.07 -5.58 12.19
N ASP A 571 -24.16 -6.11 10.98
CA ASP A 571 -25.29 -6.91 10.48
C ASP A 571 -25.04 -8.43 10.56
N VAL A 572 -23.86 -8.83 11.04
CA VAL A 572 -23.54 -10.24 11.27
C VAL A 572 -24.48 -10.83 12.34
N PRO A 573 -25.09 -12.02 12.10
CA PRO A 573 -25.99 -12.64 13.07
C PRO A 573 -25.31 -12.88 14.43
N PRO A 574 -25.93 -12.49 15.57
CA PRO A 574 -25.34 -12.66 16.90
C PRO A 574 -24.92 -14.10 17.22
N ASN A 575 -25.76 -15.08 16.85
CA ASN A 575 -25.50 -16.50 17.08
C ASN A 575 -24.19 -16.98 16.44
N THR A 576 -23.80 -16.41 15.29
CA THR A 576 -22.54 -16.72 14.63
C THR A 576 -21.35 -16.27 15.49
N ILE A 577 -21.46 -15.10 16.10
CA ILE A 577 -20.42 -14.50 16.94
C ILE A 577 -20.32 -15.25 18.27
N GLU A 578 -21.47 -15.57 18.88
CA GLU A 578 -21.54 -16.37 20.10
C GLU A 578 -20.96 -17.76 19.92
N SER A 579 -21.27 -18.44 18.82
CA SER A 579 -20.72 -19.75 18.50
C SER A 579 -19.18 -19.70 18.40
N LEU A 580 -18.65 -18.71 17.69
CA LEU A 580 -17.21 -18.52 17.55
C LEU A 580 -16.51 -18.16 18.86
N SER A 581 -17.17 -17.42 19.75
CA SER A 581 -16.66 -17.05 21.08
C SER A 581 -16.65 -18.24 22.04
N LYS A 582 -17.72 -19.02 22.09
CA LYS A 582 -17.82 -20.23 22.93
C LYS A 582 -16.76 -21.26 22.55
N GLU A 583 -16.51 -21.43 21.25
CA GLU A 583 -15.45 -22.30 20.75
C GLU A 583 -14.03 -21.71 20.93
N ALA A 584 -13.90 -20.47 21.42
CA ALA A 584 -12.64 -19.80 21.70
C ALA A 584 -12.27 -19.73 23.19
N ASN A 585 -13.20 -20.01 24.10
CA ASN A 585 -13.04 -19.73 25.54
C ASN A 585 -12.56 -18.29 25.81
N ASP A 586 -13.02 -17.33 25.00
CA ASP A 586 -12.55 -15.94 25.07
C ASP A 586 -13.75 -14.97 25.09
N ASP A 587 -14.30 -14.74 26.27
CA ASP A 587 -15.46 -13.86 26.49
C ASP A 587 -15.15 -12.37 26.21
N SER A 588 -13.87 -12.00 26.09
CA SER A 588 -13.45 -10.64 25.77
C SER A 588 -13.87 -10.23 24.36
N ILE A 589 -13.97 -11.21 23.45
CA ILE A 589 -14.42 -11.04 22.06
C ILE A 589 -15.87 -10.52 22.02
N LEU A 590 -16.77 -11.16 22.77
CA LEU A 590 -18.18 -10.77 22.82
C LEU A 590 -18.35 -9.37 23.40
N GLN A 591 -17.68 -9.08 24.52
CA GLN A 591 -17.78 -7.77 25.17
C GLN A 591 -17.28 -6.63 24.26
N GLN A 592 -16.16 -6.83 23.55
CA GLN A 592 -15.63 -5.85 22.61
C GLN A 592 -16.55 -5.67 21.39
N PHE A 593 -17.09 -6.76 20.85
CA PHE A 593 -17.99 -6.71 19.71
C PHE A 593 -19.28 -5.92 20.02
N TYR A 594 -19.95 -6.23 21.14
CA TYR A 594 -21.17 -5.51 21.55
C TYR A 594 -20.89 -4.07 21.99
N SER A 595 -19.72 -3.78 22.57
CA SER A 595 -19.33 -2.40 22.89
C SER A 595 -19.13 -1.55 21.64
N ASN A 596 -18.60 -2.12 20.55
CA ASN A 596 -18.38 -1.39 19.30
C ASN A 596 -19.69 -1.15 18.54
N LYS A 597 -20.66 -2.08 18.64
CA LYS A 597 -22.00 -1.90 18.07
C LYS A 597 -22.79 -0.74 18.71
N LYS A 598 -22.46 -0.35 19.95
CA LYS A 598 -23.10 0.78 20.67
C LYS A 598 -22.44 2.14 20.42
N LYS A 599 -21.24 2.19 19.84
CA LYS A 599 -20.47 3.43 19.64
C LYS A 599 -20.63 4.04 18.24
N ASN A 600 -21.18 3.28 17.30
CA ASN A 600 -21.50 3.67 15.92
C ASN A 600 -23.00 3.56 15.69
#